data_AF-A0A920GKJ7-F1
#
_entry.id   AF-A0A920GKJ7-F1
#
_cell.length_a   1.000
_cell.length_b   1.000
_cell.length_c   1.000
_cell.angle_alpha   90.00
_cell.angle_beta   90.00
_cell.angle_gamma   90.00
#
_symmetry.space_group_name_H-M   'P 1'
#
loop_
_entity.id
_entity.type
_entity.pdbx_description
1 polymer ?
#
loop_
_entity_poly.entity_id
_entity_poly.type
_entity_poly.pdbx_seq_one_letter_code
_entity_poly.pdbx_strand_id
1 'polypeptide(L)'
;MTPYTLTVRDGTSVPVYLTLPKQGKNPTRWWCSHGGPHGVRDYWQFDAYVQMLASRGYGVLQVNFRGSGGYGRDFLYSGYQRWGLEMQDDVTDATLWAIAEGITERDSVCIFGGSYGAMPR
;
A
#
# COMPACT_ATOMS: atom_id res chain seq x y z
N MET A 1 11.05 -5.97 -5.21
CA MET A 1 10.18 -5.74 -4.05
C MET A 1 11.07 -5.43 -2.86
N THR A 2 10.89 -4.25 -2.28
CA THR A 2 11.70 -3.70 -1.18
C THR A 2 10.78 -3.37 -0.01
N PRO A 3 11.05 -3.86 1.21
CA PRO A 3 10.24 -3.57 2.38
C PRO A 3 10.57 -2.19 2.98
N TYR A 4 9.55 -1.49 3.45
CA TYR A 4 9.65 -0.27 4.25
C TYR A 4 8.67 -0.33 5.42
N THR A 5 8.94 0.48 6.45
CA THR A 5 8.00 0.77 7.53
C THR A 5 7.81 2.27 7.56
N LEU A 6 6.58 2.73 7.33
CA LEU A 6 6.25 4.15 7.28
C LEU A 6 5.55 4.54 8.58
N THR A 7 5.90 5.70 9.14
CA THR A 7 5.13 6.28 10.24
C THR A 7 4.07 7.18 9.65
N VAL A 8 2.79 6.84 9.87
CA VAL A 8 1.66 7.63 9.38
C VAL A 8 1.30 8.76 10.36
N ARG A 9 0.37 9.65 10.00
CA ARG A 9 0.09 10.91 10.69
C ARG A 9 -0.23 10.80 12.19
N ASP A 10 -0.74 9.65 12.64
CA ASP A 10 -1.08 9.40 14.05
C ASP A 10 0.03 8.66 14.82
N GLY A 11 1.20 8.50 14.20
CA GLY A 11 2.35 7.82 14.79
C GLY A 11 2.35 6.30 14.58
N THR A 12 1.32 5.72 13.95
CA THR A 12 1.28 4.28 13.67
C THR A 12 2.36 3.89 12.65
N SER A 13 3.09 2.81 12.93
CA SER A 13 4.04 2.22 11.99
C SER A 13 3.33 1.25 11.06
N VAL A 14 3.26 1.59 9.77
CA VAL A 14 2.59 0.84 8.71
C VAL A 14 3.62 0.14 7.81
N PRO A 15 3.63 -1.20 7.75
CA PRO A 15 4.51 -1.95 6.87
C PRO A 15 4.07 -1.84 5.41
N VAL A 16 5.01 -1.60 4.51
CA VAL A 16 4.74 -1.51 3.07
C VAL A 16 5.79 -2.25 2.24
N TYR A 17 5.40 -2.68 1.04
CA TYR A 17 6.31 -3.24 0.05
C TYR A 17 6.25 -2.43 -1.23
N LEU A 18 7.42 -1.94 -1.67
CA LEU A 18 7.61 -1.16 -2.89
C LEU A 18 8.21 -2.05 -3.98
N THR A 19 7.52 -2.18 -5.10
CA THR A 19 8.07 -2.80 -6.30
C THR A 19 8.14 -1.79 -7.43
N LEU A 20 9.34 -1.58 -7.98
CA LEU A 20 9.59 -0.67 -9.09
C LEU A 20 9.95 -1.44 -10.37
N PRO A 21 9.60 -0.91 -11.54
CA PRO A 21 10.01 -1.47 -12.82
C PRO A 21 11.53 -1.35 -13.00
N LYS A 22 12.14 -2.28 -13.73
CA LYS A 22 13.59 -2.23 -14.02
C LYS A 22 13.97 -1.11 -15.02
N GLN A 23 13.02 -0.66 -15.84
CA GLN A 23 13.22 0.33 -16.89
C GLN A 23 11.99 1.24 -16.98
N GLY A 24 12.20 2.54 -17.21
CA GLY A 24 11.16 3.57 -17.27
C GLY A 24 11.45 4.74 -16.32
N LYS A 25 11.37 5.97 -16.83
CA LYS A 25 11.61 7.23 -16.09
C LYS A 25 10.34 7.96 -15.66
N ASN A 26 9.16 7.43 -16.00
CA ASN A 26 7.90 8.14 -15.84
C ASN A 26 7.24 7.82 -14.49
N PRO A 27 6.37 8.71 -13.98
CA PRO A 27 5.81 8.57 -12.66
C PRO A 27 4.92 7.34 -12.61
N THR A 28 5.35 6.48 -11.72
CA THR A 28 4.81 5.18 -11.39
C THR A 28 3.30 5.24 -11.17
N ARG A 29 2.49 4.66 -12.06
CA ARG A 29 1.04 4.50 -11.81
C ARG A 29 0.80 3.39 -10.81
N TRP A 30 0.02 3.65 -9.76
CA TRP A 30 0.29 3.02 -8.47
C TRP A 30 -0.90 2.86 -7.54
N TRP A 31 -1.20 1.61 -7.16
CA TRP A 31 -1.38 1.08 -5.78
C TRP A 31 -2.30 -0.16 -5.74
N CYS A 32 -1.80 -1.30 -5.24
CA CYS A 32 -2.60 -2.40 -4.68
C CYS A 32 -2.59 -2.50 -3.15
N SER A 33 -3.70 -2.15 -2.49
CA SER A 33 -3.98 -2.63 -1.14
C SER A 33 -4.58 -4.03 -1.25
N HIS A 34 -4.13 -4.97 -0.43
CA HIS A 34 -4.84 -6.24 -0.28
C HIS A 34 -6.31 -6.00 0.15
N GLY A 35 -7.19 -6.93 -0.21
CA GLY A 35 -8.55 -6.98 0.34
C GLY A 35 -8.56 -7.41 1.81
N GLY A 36 -9.75 -7.55 2.40
CA GLY A 36 -9.91 -7.88 3.81
C GLY A 36 -11.00 -7.00 4.39
N PRO A 37 -10.79 -6.34 5.54
CA PRO A 37 -9.49 -5.77 5.90
C PRO A 37 -8.74 -6.46 7.04
N HIS A 38 -9.41 -7.34 7.81
CA HIS A 38 -8.80 -7.91 9.01
C HIS A 38 -8.07 -9.22 8.73
N GLY A 39 -6.84 -9.36 9.23
CA GLY A 39 -6.07 -10.60 9.21
C GLY A 39 -5.41 -10.93 7.87
N VAL A 40 -5.96 -10.46 6.76
CA VAL A 40 -5.32 -10.52 5.44
C VAL A 40 -4.18 -9.51 5.38
N ARG A 41 -3.13 -9.82 4.61
CA ARG A 41 -2.02 -8.92 4.34
C ARG A 41 -1.36 -9.27 3.02
N ASP A 42 -0.64 -8.31 2.47
CA ASP A 42 0.41 -8.58 1.49
C ASP A 42 1.64 -9.16 2.19
N TYR A 43 2.37 -10.00 1.47
CA TYR A 43 3.56 -10.69 1.96
C TYR A 43 4.77 -10.29 1.12
N TRP A 44 5.94 -10.29 1.74
CA TRP A 44 7.20 -10.14 1.03
C TRP A 44 7.53 -11.43 0.27
N GLN A 45 6.90 -11.62 -0.87
CA GLN A 45 7.05 -12.80 -1.72
C GLN A 45 6.81 -12.44 -3.19
N PHE A 46 7.02 -13.40 -4.07
CA PHE A 46 6.63 -13.24 -5.47
C PHE A 46 5.10 -13.14 -5.58
N ASP A 47 4.64 -12.08 -6.24
CA ASP A 47 3.24 -11.88 -6.61
C ASP A 47 3.15 -11.66 -8.14
N ALA A 48 2.40 -12.52 -8.82
CA ALA A 48 2.32 -12.52 -10.27
C ALA A 48 1.68 -11.25 -10.84
N TYR A 49 0.69 -10.66 -10.15
CA TYR A 49 0.04 -9.41 -10.57
C TYR A 49 0.99 -8.24 -10.40
N VAL A 50 1.69 -8.17 -9.27
CA VAL A 50 2.72 -7.16 -9.01
C VAL A 50 3.83 -7.23 -10.06
N GLN A 51 4.30 -8.43 -10.40
CA GLN A 51 5.32 -8.61 -11.44
C GLN A 51 4.79 -8.26 -12.84
N MET A 52 3.55 -8.61 -13.15
CA MET A 52 2.93 -8.25 -14.43
C MET A 52 2.85 -6.72 -14.60
N LEU A 53 2.44 -5.99 -13.56
CA LEU A 53 2.40 -4.53 -13.54
C LEU A 53 3.81 -3.94 -13.65
N ALA A 54 4.76 -4.43 -12.84
CA ALA A 54 6.15 -4.01 -12.87
C ALA A 54 6.80 -4.19 -14.25
N SER A 55 6.50 -5.30 -14.94
CA SER A 55 7.01 -5.57 -16.29
C SER A 55 6.50 -4.57 -17.35
N ARG A 56 5.39 -3.87 -17.07
CA ARG A 56 4.76 -2.89 -17.96
C ARG A 56 5.09 -1.44 -17.59
N GLY A 57 6.05 -1.22 -16.69
CA GLY A 57 6.48 0.11 -16.28
C GLY A 57 5.65 0.73 -15.14
N TYR A 58 4.75 -0.03 -14.53
CA TYR A 58 4.07 0.39 -13.30
C TYR A 58 4.97 0.07 -12.12
N GLY A 59 4.78 0.78 -11.02
CA GLY A 59 5.25 0.30 -9.72
C GLY A 59 4.05 -0.01 -8.87
N VAL A 60 4.28 -0.78 -7.82
CA VAL A 60 3.23 -1.19 -6.90
C VAL A 60 3.66 -0.96 -5.45
N LEU A 61 2.87 -0.19 -4.68
CA LEU A 61 2.92 -0.28 -3.20
C LEU A 61 1.91 -1.32 -2.87
N GLN A 62 2.32 -2.14 -1.92
CA GLN A 62 1.44 -2.93 -1.12
C GLN A 62 1.52 -2.37 0.29
N VAL A 63 0.40 -1.86 0.79
CA VAL A 63 0.33 -1.25 2.12
C VAL A 63 -0.48 -2.15 3.00
N ASN A 64 0.17 -2.66 4.04
CA ASN A 64 -0.50 -3.41 5.08
C ASN A 64 -1.01 -2.43 6.11
N PHE A 65 -2.15 -1.79 5.80
CA PHE A 65 -2.84 -0.81 6.65
C PHE A 65 -3.23 -1.42 8.01
N ARG A 66 -3.54 -0.58 9.00
CA ARG A 66 -3.99 -1.06 10.30
C ARG A 66 -5.17 -2.03 10.16
N GLY A 67 -5.12 -3.15 10.88
CA GLY A 67 -6.02 -4.28 10.65
C GLY A 67 -5.41 -5.43 9.86
N SER A 68 -4.33 -5.23 9.11
CA SER A 68 -3.64 -6.35 8.46
C SER A 68 -3.09 -7.34 9.49
N GLY A 69 -3.08 -8.63 9.13
CA GLY A 69 -2.58 -9.68 10.02
C GLY A 69 -1.05 -9.67 10.17
N GLY A 70 -0.52 -10.49 11.08
CA GLY A 70 0.92 -10.77 11.15
C GLY A 70 1.81 -9.69 11.77
N TYR A 71 1.24 -8.56 12.22
CA TYR A 71 1.97 -7.43 12.83
C TYR A 71 1.67 -7.24 14.33
N GLY A 72 1.21 -8.31 14.98
CA GLY A 72 0.81 -8.29 16.39
C GLY A 72 -0.67 -7.96 16.59
N ARG A 73 -1.16 -8.25 17.79
CA ARG A 73 -2.56 -8.09 18.15
C ARG A 73 -2.98 -6.62 18.04
N ASP A 74 -2.20 -5.72 18.60
CA ASP A 74 -2.62 -4.31 18.71
C ASP A 74 -2.76 -3.66 17.34
N PHE A 75 -1.92 -4.01 16.37
CA PHE A 75 -2.04 -3.55 14.97
C PHE A 75 -3.27 -4.15 14.25
N LEU A 76 -3.60 -5.41 14.51
CA LEU A 76 -4.82 -6.02 13.98
C LEU A 76 -6.08 -5.34 14.56
N TYR A 77 -6.07 -5.07 15.86
CA TYR A 77 -7.21 -4.49 16.55
C TYR A 77 -7.38 -2.99 16.28
N SER A 78 -6.31 -2.27 15.94
CA SER A 78 -6.38 -0.83 15.63
C SER A 78 -7.14 -0.49 14.35
N GLY A 79 -7.45 -1.48 13.48
CA GLY A 79 -8.35 -1.29 12.34
C GLY A 79 -9.84 -1.43 12.65
N TYR A 80 -10.23 -1.97 13.81
CA TYR A 80 -11.64 -2.22 14.10
C TYR A 80 -12.41 -0.90 14.27
N GLN A 81 -13.56 -0.80 13.60
CA GLN A 81 -14.38 0.42 13.54
C GLN A 81 -13.70 1.62 12.86
N ARG A 82 -12.60 1.40 12.11
CA ARG A 82 -11.82 2.44 11.43
C ARG A 82 -11.88 2.35 9.90
N TRP A 83 -12.85 1.59 9.38
CA TRP A 83 -13.04 1.39 7.95
C TRP A 83 -13.50 2.68 7.28
N GLY A 84 -12.85 3.07 6.18
CA GLY A 84 -13.12 4.36 5.55
C GLY A 84 -12.59 5.57 6.32
N LEU A 85 -11.95 5.36 7.48
CA LEU A 85 -11.39 6.40 8.34
C LEU A 85 -9.87 6.29 8.37
N GLU A 86 -9.27 6.03 9.53
CA GLU A 86 -7.82 6.01 9.72
C GLU A 86 -7.13 4.91 8.90
N MET A 87 -7.85 3.84 8.57
CA MET A 87 -7.35 2.83 7.63
C MET A 87 -7.12 3.40 6.21
N GLN A 88 -7.98 4.32 5.76
CA GLN A 88 -7.79 5.03 4.50
C GLN A 88 -6.77 6.17 4.65
N ASP A 89 -6.55 6.69 5.86
CA ASP A 89 -5.44 7.60 6.13
C ASP A 89 -4.09 6.89 6.05
N ASP A 90 -3.96 5.64 6.51
CA ASP A 90 -2.74 4.83 6.33
C ASP A 90 -2.38 4.71 4.85
N VAL A 91 -3.43 4.49 4.06
CA VAL A 91 -3.33 4.45 2.60
C VAL A 91 -2.89 5.85 2.11
N THR A 92 -3.67 6.89 2.39
CA THR A 92 -3.36 8.25 1.94
C THR A 92 -1.91 8.68 2.27
N ASP A 93 -1.45 8.42 3.49
CA ASP A 93 -0.13 8.82 3.97
C ASP A 93 1.00 8.06 3.28
N ALA A 94 0.85 6.75 3.02
CA ALA A 94 1.87 6.00 2.29
C ALA A 94 1.96 6.42 0.80
N THR A 95 0.85 6.85 0.18
CA THR A 95 0.93 7.48 -1.15
C THR A 95 1.60 8.85 -1.11
N LEU A 96 1.28 9.69 -0.12
CA LEU A 96 1.92 11.00 0.02
C LEU A 96 3.42 10.86 0.27
N TRP A 97 3.84 9.86 1.04
CA TRP A 97 5.25 9.50 1.20
C TRP A 97 5.90 9.15 -0.15
N ALA A 98 5.26 8.29 -0.96
CA ALA A 98 5.80 7.93 -2.27
C ALA A 98 5.93 9.14 -3.22
N ILE A 99 5.00 10.09 -3.15
CA ILE A 99 5.08 11.36 -3.89
C ILE A 99 6.26 12.20 -3.38
N ALA A 100 6.42 12.33 -2.06
CA ALA A 100 7.47 13.13 -1.45
C ALA A 100 8.88 12.59 -1.77
N GLU A 101 9.04 11.27 -1.83
CA GLU A 101 10.30 10.61 -2.23
C GLU A 101 10.57 10.65 -3.75
N GLY A 102 9.67 11.24 -4.54
CA GLY A 102 9.79 11.29 -6.00
C GLY A 102 9.60 9.93 -6.67
N ILE A 103 8.98 8.96 -6.00
CA ILE A 103 8.69 7.63 -6.53
C ILE A 103 7.52 7.69 -7.52
N THR A 104 6.54 8.57 -7.28
CA THR A 104 5.40 8.82 -8.16
C THR A 104 5.02 10.30 -8.17
N GLU A 105 4.13 10.68 -9.09
CA GLU A 105 3.54 12.02 -9.18
C GLU A 105 2.05 11.95 -8.82
N ARG A 106 1.53 13.05 -8.26
CA ARG A 106 0.14 13.16 -7.79
C ARG A 106 -0.88 12.72 -8.84
N ASP A 107 -0.68 13.11 -10.09
CA ASP A 107 -1.64 12.85 -11.19
C ASP A 107 -1.47 11.46 -11.82
N SER A 108 -0.52 10.67 -11.33
CA SER A 108 -0.27 9.30 -11.79
C SER A 108 -0.76 8.24 -10.81
N VAL A 109 -1.31 8.59 -9.66
CA VAL A 109 -1.78 7.60 -8.66
C VAL A 109 -3.10 6.96 -9.09
N CYS A 110 -3.24 5.64 -8.93
CA CYS A 110 -4.45 4.89 -9.26
C CYS A 110 -4.68 3.76 -8.25
N ILE A 111 -5.86 3.70 -7.62
CA ILE A 111 -6.20 2.59 -6.72
C ILE A 111 -6.63 1.37 -7.54
N PHE A 112 -5.99 0.22 -7.30
CA PHE A 112 -6.32 -1.05 -7.92
C PHE A 112 -6.30 -2.16 -6.86
N GLY A 113 -7.45 -2.71 -6.50
CA GLY A 113 -7.52 -3.79 -5.52
C GLY A 113 -8.86 -4.51 -5.58
N GLY A 114 -9.07 -5.46 -4.66
CA GLY A 114 -10.33 -6.17 -4.50
C GLY A 114 -10.95 -5.90 -3.13
N SER A 115 -12.28 -5.82 -3.06
CA SER A 115 -13.02 -5.57 -1.82
C SER A 115 -12.55 -4.28 -1.14
N TYR A 116 -12.20 -4.31 0.16
CA TYR A 116 -11.69 -3.14 0.87
C TYR A 116 -10.47 -2.49 0.19
N GLY A 117 -9.60 -3.28 -0.43
CA GLY A 117 -8.42 -2.77 -1.14
C GLY A 117 -8.75 -1.97 -2.40
N ALA A 118 -10.00 -1.99 -2.87
CA ALA A 118 -10.51 -1.20 -3.99
C ALA A 118 -11.30 0.05 -3.54
N MET A 119 -11.53 0.21 -2.24
CA MET A 119 -12.40 1.25 -1.71
C MET A 119 -11.74 2.62 -1.92
N PRO A 120 -12.35 3.53 -2.70
CA PRO A 120 -11.83 4.87 -2.85
C PRO A 120 -12.01 5.66 -1.55
N ARG A 121 -11.21 6.70 -1.40
CA ARG A 121 -11.49 7.79 -0.47
C ARG A 121 -12.32 8.86 -1.16
#